data_AF-A0A933H446-F1
#
_entry.id   AF-A0A933H446-F1
#
_cell.length_a   1.000
_cell.length_b   1.000
_cell.length_c   1.000
_cell.angle_alpha   90.00
_cell.angle_beta   90.00
_cell.angle_gamma   90.00
#
_symmetry.space_group_name_H-M   'P 1'
#
loop_
_entity.id
_entity.type
_entity.pdbx_description
1 polymer ?
#
loop_
_entity_poly.entity_id
_entity_poly.type
_entity_poly.pdbx_seq_one_letter_code
_entity_poly.pdbx_strand_id
1 'polypeptide(L)'
;MVRRFVAGEGLGDAVRVARELASRGMTVSLDPLGENVSTREEAEAATESVLSIVQAIRSAGVDSSVSIKLTQAGLDIGTEFCAANVRRMLEAAREAGVAIQIDMEGSDYTERTLAIYRELRPEHGNVGAVVQAYLRRTAADLAALCEIGGPIRLCKGAYREPAEVAFPEKAEVDANYVELAQMLLSAGARRRGVYPNIATHDERLIEWTKEHVRSEGIGKDEFEFQMLYGNRRDLQEKLAAEGYRMRVYVPFGREWYPYFMRRLAERPANVLFLVKNLLKY
;
A
#
# COMPACT_ATOMS: atom_id res chain seq x y z
N MET A 1 -23.26 1.17 -1.97
CA MET A 1 -22.28 1.66 -0.96
C MET A 1 -20.88 1.09 -1.18
N VAL A 2 -20.74 -0.23 -1.42
CA VAL A 2 -19.45 -0.93 -1.62
C VAL A 2 -18.64 -0.42 -2.83
N ARG A 3 -19.28 -0.19 -3.98
CA ARG A 3 -18.64 0.35 -5.21
C ARG A 3 -17.94 1.70 -5.03
N ARG A 4 -18.18 2.40 -3.91
CA ARG A 4 -17.48 3.65 -3.58
C ARG A 4 -16.02 3.39 -3.19
N PHE A 5 -15.73 2.26 -2.55
CA PHE A 5 -14.43 1.95 -1.94
C PHE A 5 -13.74 0.75 -2.60
N VAL A 6 -14.45 0.02 -3.46
CA VAL A 6 -13.97 -1.16 -4.18
C VAL A 6 -14.34 -0.97 -5.65
N ALA A 7 -13.40 -1.21 -6.58
CA ALA A 7 -13.62 -0.96 -8.00
C ALA A 7 -14.72 -1.84 -8.61
N GLY A 8 -14.84 -3.06 -8.10
CA GLY A 8 -15.77 -4.10 -8.51
C GLY A 8 -15.26 -5.48 -8.09
N GLU A 9 -15.88 -6.53 -8.62
CA GLU A 9 -15.55 -7.91 -8.25
C GLU A 9 -14.58 -8.59 -9.24
N GLY A 10 -14.36 -7.99 -10.40
CA GLY A 10 -13.53 -8.56 -11.47
C GLY A 10 -12.42 -7.63 -11.94
N LEU A 11 -11.45 -8.21 -12.64
CA LEU A 11 -10.31 -7.50 -13.20
C LEU A 11 -10.72 -6.40 -14.21
N GLY A 12 -11.79 -6.62 -14.99
CA GLY A 12 -12.32 -5.62 -15.91
C GLY A 12 -12.78 -4.34 -15.21
N ASP A 13 -13.34 -4.46 -14.00
CA ASP A 13 -13.72 -3.30 -13.19
C ASP A 13 -12.51 -2.54 -12.68
N ALA A 14 -11.48 -3.27 -12.22
CA ALA A 14 -10.23 -2.68 -11.76
C ALA A 14 -9.53 -1.89 -12.89
N VAL A 15 -9.45 -2.47 -14.09
CA VAL A 15 -8.87 -1.81 -15.28
C VAL A 15 -9.67 -0.58 -15.70
N ARG A 16 -11.01 -0.65 -15.66
CA ARG A 16 -11.87 0.51 -15.94
C ARG A 16 -11.58 1.66 -14.98
N VAL A 17 -11.51 1.37 -13.68
CA VAL A 17 -11.20 2.38 -12.65
C VAL A 17 -9.76 2.92 -12.81
N ALA A 18 -8.80 2.06 -13.15
CA ALA A 18 -7.43 2.47 -13.43
C ALA A 18 -7.35 3.49 -14.57
N ARG A 19 -8.06 3.25 -15.68
CA ARG A 19 -8.13 4.18 -16.81
C ARG A 19 -8.81 5.50 -16.45
N GLU A 20 -9.88 5.46 -15.66
CA GLU A 20 -10.55 6.66 -15.18
C GLU A 20 -9.61 7.53 -14.34
N LEU A 21 -8.87 6.94 -13.41
CA LEU A 21 -7.92 7.66 -12.55
C LEU A 21 -6.72 8.18 -13.34
N ALA A 22 -6.21 7.39 -14.30
CA ALA A 22 -5.16 7.81 -15.22
C ALA A 22 -5.55 9.03 -16.06
N SER A 23 -6.80 9.07 -16.56
CA SER A 23 -7.33 10.24 -17.30
C SER A 23 -7.38 11.53 -16.48
N ARG A 24 -7.24 11.42 -15.15
CA ARG A 24 -7.25 12.52 -14.19
C ARG A 24 -5.86 12.80 -13.59
N GLY A 25 -4.80 12.28 -14.21
CA GLY A 25 -3.41 12.53 -13.83
C GLY A 25 -2.93 11.75 -12.60
N MET A 26 -3.64 10.68 -12.20
CA MET A 26 -3.27 9.84 -11.06
C MET A 26 -2.80 8.47 -11.53
N THR A 27 -1.91 7.83 -10.76
CA THR A 27 -1.51 6.43 -10.97
C THR A 27 -2.32 5.51 -10.04
N VAL A 28 -2.23 4.20 -10.25
CA VAL A 28 -2.95 3.23 -9.38
C VAL A 28 -2.05 2.15 -8.80
N SER A 29 -2.48 1.60 -7.68
CA SER A 29 -2.00 0.35 -7.11
C SER A 29 -3.20 -0.59 -7.03
N LEU A 30 -3.25 -1.63 -7.86
CA LEU A 30 -4.35 -2.60 -7.84
C LEU A 30 -4.11 -3.61 -6.71
N ASP A 31 -5.15 -3.89 -5.93
CA ASP A 31 -5.10 -4.83 -4.80
C ASP A 31 -6.18 -5.90 -4.98
N PRO A 32 -5.83 -7.13 -5.39
CA PRO A 32 -6.75 -8.24 -5.40
C PRO A 32 -7.10 -8.64 -3.96
N LEU A 33 -8.35 -8.45 -3.57
CA LEU A 33 -8.81 -8.70 -2.21
C LEU A 33 -8.78 -10.18 -1.84
N GLY A 34 -8.17 -10.42 -0.68
CA GLY A 34 -8.15 -11.66 0.09
C GLY A 34 -6.93 -11.66 1.03
N GLU A 35 -6.91 -12.53 2.03
CA GLU A 35 -5.83 -12.66 3.03
C GLU A 35 -5.81 -14.09 3.57
N ASN A 36 -4.69 -14.54 4.12
CA ASN A 36 -4.59 -15.79 4.92
C ASN A 36 -5.10 -17.07 4.22
N VAL A 37 -4.46 -17.46 3.11
CA VAL A 37 -4.73 -18.77 2.49
C VAL A 37 -4.19 -19.91 3.35
N SER A 38 -4.86 -21.06 3.30
CA SER A 38 -4.51 -22.22 4.16
C SER A 38 -3.90 -23.38 3.38
N THR A 39 -3.94 -23.35 2.04
CA THR A 39 -3.49 -24.43 1.17
C THR A 39 -2.55 -23.93 0.07
N ARG A 40 -1.69 -24.82 -0.44
CA ARG A 40 -0.74 -24.46 -1.52
C ARG A 40 -1.49 -24.09 -2.79
N GLU A 41 -2.58 -24.78 -3.06
CA GLU A 41 -3.46 -24.59 -4.20
C GLU A 41 -4.10 -23.19 -4.19
N GLU A 42 -4.55 -22.72 -3.03
CA GLU A 42 -5.07 -21.35 -2.89
C GLU A 42 -3.97 -20.29 -3.10
N ALA A 43 -2.77 -20.52 -2.56
CA ALA A 43 -1.62 -19.62 -2.75
C ALA A 43 -1.16 -19.56 -4.22
N GLU A 44 -1.17 -20.70 -4.91
CA GLU A 44 -0.90 -20.79 -6.34
C GLU A 44 -1.98 -20.06 -7.15
N ALA A 45 -3.26 -20.25 -6.81
CA ALA A 45 -4.36 -19.53 -7.46
C ALA A 45 -4.26 -18.00 -7.25
N ALA A 46 -3.89 -17.54 -6.05
CA ALA A 46 -3.63 -16.13 -5.77
C ALA A 46 -2.44 -15.61 -6.60
N THR A 47 -1.39 -16.43 -6.76
CA THR A 47 -0.24 -16.12 -7.62
C THR A 47 -0.67 -15.94 -9.08
N GLU A 48 -1.42 -16.89 -9.65
CA GLU A 48 -1.94 -16.79 -11.02
C GLU A 48 -2.86 -15.58 -11.23
N SER A 49 -3.63 -15.20 -10.20
CA SER A 49 -4.42 -13.98 -10.20
C SER A 49 -3.53 -12.74 -10.34
N VAL A 50 -2.44 -12.64 -9.57
CA VAL A 50 -1.47 -11.54 -9.69
C VAL A 50 -0.83 -11.49 -11.08
N LEU A 51 -0.45 -12.64 -11.64
CA LEU A 51 0.09 -12.71 -13.01
C LEU A 51 -0.93 -12.19 -14.05
N SER A 52 -2.21 -12.54 -13.90
CA SER A 52 -3.28 -12.05 -14.77
C SER A 52 -3.48 -10.53 -14.65
N ILE A 53 -3.37 -9.98 -13.44
CA ILE A 53 -3.47 -8.54 -13.18
C ILE A 53 -2.32 -7.79 -13.87
N VAL A 54 -1.10 -8.30 -13.73
CA VAL A 54 0.09 -7.74 -14.37
C VAL A 54 -0.10 -7.65 -15.90
N GLN A 55 -0.58 -8.72 -16.54
CA GLN A 55 -0.85 -8.73 -17.98
C GLN A 55 -1.98 -7.76 -18.38
N ALA A 56 -3.01 -7.64 -17.55
CA ALA A 56 -4.10 -6.70 -17.81
C ALA A 56 -3.65 -5.23 -17.68
N ILE A 57 -2.81 -4.90 -16.69
CA ILE A 57 -2.19 -3.57 -16.56
C ILE A 57 -1.38 -3.25 -17.82
N ARG A 58 -0.49 -4.16 -18.24
CA ARG A 58 0.32 -3.99 -19.45
C ARG A 58 -0.55 -3.75 -20.68
N SER A 59 -1.58 -4.57 -20.87
CA SER A 59 -2.52 -4.46 -22.00
C SER A 59 -3.34 -3.18 -21.95
N ALA A 60 -3.61 -2.66 -20.76
CA ALA A 60 -4.36 -1.42 -20.58
C ALA A 60 -3.53 -0.15 -20.79
N GLY A 61 -2.20 -0.25 -20.78
CA GLY A 61 -1.28 0.88 -21.00
C GLY A 61 -1.33 1.94 -19.90
N VAL A 62 -1.66 1.54 -18.66
CA VAL A 62 -1.80 2.43 -17.51
C VAL A 62 -0.60 2.29 -16.57
N ASP A 63 0.00 3.41 -16.14
CA ASP A 63 1.05 3.42 -15.11
C ASP A 63 0.46 2.96 -13.77
N SER A 64 0.77 1.71 -13.41
CA SER A 64 0.15 1.01 -12.29
C SER A 64 1.13 0.08 -11.60
N SER A 65 0.88 -0.17 -10.31
CA SER A 65 1.52 -1.23 -9.54
C SER A 65 0.48 -2.24 -9.04
N VAL A 66 0.95 -3.36 -8.49
CA VAL A 66 0.11 -4.34 -7.79
C VAL A 66 0.55 -4.39 -6.33
N SER A 67 -0.40 -4.26 -5.40
CA SER A 67 -0.18 -4.52 -3.99
C SER A 67 -0.49 -6.00 -3.71
N ILE A 68 0.38 -6.70 -2.99
CA ILE A 68 0.22 -8.11 -2.62
C ILE A 68 0.40 -8.29 -1.12
N LYS A 69 -0.26 -9.30 -0.56
CA LYS A 69 -0.10 -9.73 0.84
C LYS A 69 0.56 -11.10 0.86
N LEU A 70 1.56 -11.28 1.71
CA LEU A 70 2.35 -12.50 1.69
C LEU A 70 1.58 -13.69 2.26
N THR A 71 0.62 -13.45 3.15
CA THR A 71 -0.28 -14.53 3.60
C THR A 71 -1.13 -15.09 2.46
N GLN A 72 -1.43 -14.32 1.41
CA GLN A 72 -2.04 -14.87 0.19
C GLN A 72 -1.05 -15.62 -0.69
N ALA A 73 0.23 -15.27 -0.64
CA ALA A 73 1.28 -15.95 -1.39
C ALA A 73 1.78 -17.23 -0.70
N GLY A 74 1.20 -17.59 0.46
CA GLY A 74 1.52 -18.82 1.20
C GLY A 74 2.52 -18.64 2.34
N LEU A 75 2.65 -17.45 2.92
CA LEU A 75 3.58 -17.19 4.03
C LEU A 75 3.38 -18.12 5.24
N ASP A 76 2.13 -18.43 5.58
CA ASP A 76 1.80 -19.36 6.68
C ASP A 76 1.95 -20.83 6.31
N ILE A 77 2.14 -21.15 5.03
CA ILE A 77 2.44 -22.50 4.53
C ILE A 77 3.94 -22.76 4.58
N GLY A 78 4.75 -21.76 4.23
CA GLY A 78 6.21 -21.83 4.33
C GLY A 78 6.90 -20.67 3.64
N THR A 79 7.96 -20.16 4.27
CA THR A 79 8.70 -18.99 3.79
C THR A 79 9.32 -19.21 2.42
N GLU A 80 9.97 -20.36 2.15
CA GLU A 80 10.58 -20.60 0.83
C GLU A 80 9.51 -20.74 -0.27
N PHE A 81 8.37 -21.36 0.05
CA PHE A 81 7.25 -21.48 -0.89
C PHE A 81 6.67 -20.09 -1.22
N CYS A 82 6.45 -19.25 -0.21
CA CYS A 82 6.02 -17.87 -0.41
C CYS A 82 7.03 -17.07 -1.25
N ALA A 83 8.33 -17.15 -0.95
CA ALA A 83 9.37 -16.46 -1.70
C ALA A 83 9.43 -16.91 -3.16
N ALA A 84 9.25 -18.21 -3.44
CA ALA A 84 9.16 -18.74 -4.80
C ALA A 84 7.97 -18.17 -5.57
N ASN A 85 6.78 -18.10 -4.94
CA ASN A 85 5.60 -17.49 -5.55
C ASN A 85 5.81 -15.99 -5.84
N VAL A 86 6.36 -15.24 -4.88
CA VAL A 86 6.64 -13.81 -5.07
C VAL A 86 7.67 -13.59 -6.18
N ARG A 87 8.72 -14.42 -6.28
CA ARG A 87 9.71 -14.36 -7.37
C ARG A 87 9.06 -14.50 -8.74
N ARG A 88 8.15 -15.48 -8.92
CA ARG A 88 7.37 -15.65 -10.15
C ARG A 88 6.56 -14.39 -10.50
N MET A 89 5.91 -13.79 -9.51
CA MET A 89 5.15 -12.53 -9.71
C MET A 89 6.08 -11.38 -10.13
N LEU A 90 7.25 -11.25 -9.49
CA LEU A 90 8.22 -10.19 -9.77
C LEU A 90 8.85 -10.30 -11.15
N GLU A 91 9.13 -11.51 -11.62
CA GLU A 91 9.64 -11.78 -12.96
C GLU A 91 8.64 -11.33 -14.03
N ALA A 92 7.38 -11.78 -13.92
CA ALA A 92 6.33 -11.38 -14.84
C ALA A 92 6.05 -9.87 -14.79
N ALA A 93 6.05 -9.28 -13.59
CA ALA A 93 5.86 -7.84 -13.41
C ALA A 93 7.01 -7.04 -14.05
N ARG A 94 8.26 -7.51 -13.95
CA ARG A 94 9.41 -6.88 -14.59
C ARG A 94 9.27 -6.87 -16.12
N GLU A 95 8.87 -7.98 -16.72
CA GLU A 95 8.63 -8.08 -18.17
C GLU A 95 7.49 -7.18 -18.66
N ALA A 96 6.53 -6.91 -17.79
CA ALA A 96 5.40 -6.04 -18.05
C ALA A 96 5.65 -4.56 -17.73
N GLY A 97 6.79 -4.21 -17.13
CA GLY A 97 7.06 -2.85 -16.65
C GLY A 97 6.18 -2.43 -15.46
N VAL A 98 5.73 -3.40 -14.66
CA VAL A 98 4.84 -3.20 -13.50
C VAL A 98 5.64 -3.38 -12.21
N ALA A 99 5.38 -2.52 -11.23
CA ALA A 99 5.94 -2.64 -9.89
C ALA A 99 5.03 -3.48 -8.98
N ILE A 100 5.63 -4.21 -8.04
CA ILE A 100 4.93 -4.91 -6.97
C ILE A 100 5.25 -4.24 -5.64
N GLN A 101 4.23 -4.04 -4.82
CA GLN A 101 4.34 -3.53 -3.46
C GLN A 101 3.93 -4.64 -2.49
N ILE A 102 4.85 -5.08 -1.63
CA ILE A 102 4.53 -6.05 -0.57
C ILE A 102 3.89 -5.28 0.58
N ASP A 103 2.58 -5.46 0.75
CA ASP A 103 1.82 -4.86 1.85
C ASP A 103 2.25 -5.43 3.20
N MET A 104 2.20 -4.59 4.23
CA MET A 104 2.47 -5.00 5.60
C MET A 104 1.18 -5.42 6.30
N GLU A 105 1.20 -6.64 6.83
CA GLU A 105 0.08 -7.25 7.54
C GLU A 105 0.19 -6.98 9.06
N GLY A 106 -0.44 -7.80 9.91
CA GLY A 106 -0.30 -7.68 11.37
C GLY A 106 1.14 -7.91 11.85
N SER A 107 1.45 -7.51 13.09
CA SER A 107 2.83 -7.51 13.59
C SER A 107 3.49 -8.89 13.62
N ASP A 108 2.71 -9.95 13.71
CA ASP A 108 3.16 -11.35 13.69
C ASP A 108 3.79 -11.76 12.34
N TYR A 109 3.56 -10.94 11.30
CA TYR A 109 4.11 -11.15 9.96
C TYR A 109 5.30 -10.25 9.65
N THR A 110 5.49 -9.15 10.39
CA THR A 110 6.43 -8.08 10.02
C THR A 110 7.84 -8.59 9.75
N GLU A 111 8.41 -9.42 10.65
CA GLU A 111 9.78 -9.91 10.44
C GLU A 111 9.89 -10.79 9.20
N ARG A 112 8.97 -11.75 9.03
CA ARG A 112 8.97 -12.68 7.89
C ARG A 112 8.77 -11.91 6.57
N THR A 113 7.90 -10.91 6.56
CA THR A 113 7.66 -10.05 5.39
C THR A 113 8.89 -9.23 5.02
N LEU A 114 9.54 -8.58 5.99
CA LEU A 114 10.75 -7.81 5.73
C LEU A 114 11.92 -8.71 5.33
N ALA A 115 12.04 -9.92 5.89
CA ALA A 115 13.06 -10.88 5.49
C ALA A 115 12.94 -11.26 4.00
N ILE A 116 11.72 -11.59 3.52
CA ILE A 116 11.47 -11.89 2.10
C ILE A 116 11.77 -10.67 1.22
N TYR A 117 11.40 -9.45 1.64
CA TYR A 117 11.75 -8.25 0.89
C TYR A 117 13.29 -8.06 0.77
N ARG A 118 14.02 -8.23 1.89
CA ARG A 118 15.49 -8.10 1.91
C ARG A 118 16.17 -9.14 1.03
N GLU A 119 15.63 -10.37 0.96
CA GLU A 119 16.10 -11.43 0.06
C GLU A 119 15.88 -11.05 -1.42
N LEU A 120 14.66 -10.66 -1.79
CA LEU A 120 14.27 -10.53 -3.20
C LEU A 120 14.67 -9.21 -3.83
N ARG A 121 14.70 -8.11 -3.07
CA ARG A 121 14.91 -6.76 -3.62
C ARG A 121 16.26 -6.58 -4.36
N PRO A 122 17.40 -7.12 -3.91
CA PRO A 122 18.66 -7.02 -4.65
C PRO A 122 18.60 -7.61 -6.06
N GLU A 123 17.78 -8.65 -6.27
CA GLU A 123 17.60 -9.32 -7.58
C GLU A 123 16.43 -8.70 -8.39
N HIS A 124 15.48 -8.05 -7.70
CA HIS A 124 14.26 -7.52 -8.29
C HIS A 124 14.04 -6.04 -7.93
N GLY A 125 14.53 -5.12 -8.78
CA GLY A 125 14.38 -3.67 -8.56
C GLY A 125 12.94 -3.13 -8.62
N ASN A 126 11.98 -3.94 -9.08
CA ASN A 126 10.56 -3.59 -9.22
C ASN A 126 9.70 -3.95 -8.00
N VAL A 127 10.31 -4.28 -6.85
CA VAL A 127 9.59 -4.55 -5.59
C VAL A 127 9.77 -3.41 -4.58
N GLY A 128 8.71 -3.11 -3.83
CA GLY A 128 8.70 -2.20 -2.68
C GLY A 128 8.17 -2.85 -1.40
N ALA A 129 8.43 -2.23 -0.25
CA ALA A 129 7.95 -2.66 1.07
C ALA A 129 7.06 -1.59 1.74
N VAL A 130 6.17 -2.03 2.63
CA VAL A 130 5.36 -1.14 3.48
C VAL A 130 5.85 -1.19 4.93
N VAL A 131 5.84 -0.05 5.62
CA VAL A 131 6.05 0.06 7.06
C VAL A 131 4.90 0.84 7.73
N GLN A 132 4.72 0.63 9.03
CA GLN A 132 3.55 1.11 9.78
C GLN A 132 3.99 1.97 10.98
N ALA A 133 3.65 3.27 10.96
CA ALA A 133 4.09 4.22 11.97
C ALA A 133 3.61 3.92 13.40
N TYR A 134 2.57 3.12 13.58
CA TYR A 134 2.11 2.75 14.91
C TYR A 134 2.98 1.71 15.62
N LEU A 135 3.91 1.01 14.95
CA LEU A 135 4.72 -0.02 15.60
C LEU A 135 5.98 0.60 16.19
N ARG A 136 6.33 0.18 17.40
CA ARG A 136 7.54 0.63 18.11
C ARG A 136 8.83 0.20 17.38
N ARG A 137 8.80 -0.91 16.66
CA ARG A 137 9.93 -1.45 15.90
C ARG A 137 10.28 -0.69 14.62
N THR A 138 9.34 0.10 14.09
CA THR A 138 9.43 0.59 12.69
C THR A 138 10.62 1.50 12.42
N ALA A 139 11.09 2.30 13.38
CA ALA A 139 12.27 3.14 13.16
C ALA A 139 13.53 2.32 12.82
N ALA A 140 13.74 1.20 13.52
CA ALA A 140 14.86 0.30 13.27
C ALA A 140 14.70 -0.44 11.94
N ASP A 141 13.50 -0.95 11.66
CA ASP A 141 13.21 -1.61 10.38
C ASP A 141 13.42 -0.65 9.19
N LEU A 142 12.93 0.59 9.31
CA LEU A 142 13.06 1.61 8.29
C LEU A 142 14.52 1.99 8.02
N ALA A 143 15.33 2.13 9.07
CA ALA A 143 16.76 2.37 8.91
C ALA A 143 17.42 1.26 8.09
N ALA A 144 17.11 -0.02 8.38
CA ALA A 144 17.63 -1.15 7.62
C ALA A 144 17.13 -1.17 6.16
N LEU A 145 15.86 -0.82 5.92
CA LEU A 145 15.32 -0.74 4.56
C LEU A 145 15.95 0.40 3.75
N CYS A 146 16.25 1.54 4.38
CA CYS A 146 16.95 2.65 3.74
C CYS A 146 18.35 2.27 3.26
N GLU A 147 19.02 1.30 3.90
CA GLU A 147 20.30 0.78 3.42
C GLU A 147 20.18 0.02 2.09
N ILE A 148 19.02 -0.58 1.82
CA ILE A 148 18.73 -1.38 0.61
C ILE A 148 18.17 -0.51 -0.53
N GLY A 149 17.43 0.54 -0.17
CA GLY A 149 16.75 1.41 -1.13
C GLY A 149 15.46 0.82 -1.69
N GLY A 150 14.87 1.51 -2.68
CA GLY A 150 13.63 1.14 -3.33
C GLY A 150 12.38 1.86 -2.81
N PRO A 151 11.20 1.53 -3.37
CA PRO A 151 9.94 2.13 -2.95
C PRO A 151 9.55 1.68 -1.54
N ILE A 152 9.38 2.63 -0.62
CA ILE A 152 8.95 2.34 0.75
C ILE A 152 7.70 3.14 1.07
N ARG A 153 6.60 2.42 1.34
CA ARG A 153 5.32 3.00 1.75
C ARG A 153 5.25 3.17 3.25
N LEU A 154 5.01 4.39 3.70
CA LEU A 154 4.75 4.71 5.09
C LEU A 154 3.24 4.93 5.29
N CYS A 155 2.62 4.07 6.09
CA CYS A 155 1.24 4.22 6.54
C CYS A 155 1.17 4.31 8.07
N LYS A 156 -0.01 4.62 8.64
CA LYS A 156 -0.16 4.62 10.10
C LYS A 156 -0.15 3.20 10.69
N GLY A 157 -0.82 2.26 10.04
CA GLY A 157 -1.16 0.95 10.59
C GLY A 157 -2.66 0.72 10.52
N ALA A 158 -3.08 -0.52 10.31
CA ALA A 158 -4.48 -0.88 10.03
C ALA A 158 -4.97 -2.08 10.84
N TYR A 159 -4.10 -2.71 11.64
CA TYR A 159 -4.44 -3.86 12.47
C TYR A 159 -4.65 -3.43 13.91
N ARG A 160 -5.28 -4.29 14.70
CA ARG A 160 -5.43 -4.06 16.14
C ARG A 160 -4.29 -4.76 16.85
N GLU A 161 -3.38 -3.96 17.40
CA GLU A 161 -2.17 -4.44 18.05
C GLU A 161 -2.16 -4.11 19.55
N PRO A 162 -1.47 -4.92 20.38
CA PRO A 162 -1.32 -4.65 21.80
C PRO A 162 -0.34 -3.49 22.06
N ALA A 163 -0.46 -2.82 23.20
CA ALA A 163 0.29 -1.58 23.50
C ALA A 163 1.81 -1.81 23.67
N GLU A 164 2.21 -3.05 23.94
CA GLU A 164 3.59 -3.51 24.01
C GLU A 164 4.26 -3.45 22.63
N VAL A 165 3.50 -3.62 21.55
CA VAL A 165 4.00 -3.68 20.17
C VAL A 165 3.72 -2.39 19.41
N ALA A 166 2.57 -1.74 19.69
CA ALA A 166 2.13 -0.53 19.01
C ALA A 166 1.85 0.64 19.97
N PHE A 167 1.99 1.87 19.48
CA PHE A 167 1.57 3.06 20.19
C PHE A 167 0.03 3.09 20.30
N PRO A 168 -0.54 3.12 21.51
CA PRO A 168 -1.99 3.14 21.68
C PRO A 168 -2.58 4.51 21.35
N GLU A 169 -1.83 5.59 21.60
CA GLU A 169 -2.32 6.95 21.42
C GLU A 169 -2.09 7.45 20.00
N LYS A 170 -3.15 7.99 19.39
CA LYS A 170 -3.08 8.56 18.03
C LYS A 170 -2.01 9.67 17.92
N ALA A 171 -1.78 10.45 18.97
CA ALA A 171 -0.78 11.50 18.97
C ALA A 171 0.64 10.94 18.83
N GLU A 172 0.95 9.82 19.50
CA GLU A 172 2.23 9.13 19.37
C GLU A 172 2.40 8.53 17.96
N VAL A 173 1.33 7.94 17.39
CA VAL A 173 1.35 7.43 16.00
C VAL A 173 1.60 8.57 15.01
N ASP A 174 0.91 9.71 15.16
CA ASP A 174 1.09 10.88 14.30
C ASP A 174 2.52 11.44 14.41
N ALA A 175 3.08 11.51 15.64
CA ALA A 175 4.45 11.98 15.87
C ALA A 175 5.49 11.03 15.25
N ASN A 176 5.36 9.72 15.48
CA ASN A 176 6.26 8.74 14.88
C ASN A 176 6.13 8.70 13.35
N TYR A 177 4.94 8.92 12.79
CA TYR A 177 4.77 9.07 11.34
C TYR A 177 5.63 10.21 10.78
N VAL A 178 5.65 11.36 11.46
CA VAL A 178 6.47 12.51 11.06
C VAL A 178 7.97 12.15 11.12
N GLU A 179 8.43 11.53 12.20
CA GLU A 179 9.84 11.12 12.34
C GLU A 179 10.26 10.14 11.23
N LEU A 180 9.44 9.12 10.96
CA LEU A 180 9.69 8.15 9.89
C LEU A 180 9.64 8.78 8.50
N ALA A 181 8.74 9.74 8.27
CA ALA A 181 8.68 10.47 7.01
C ALA A 181 9.92 11.34 6.78
N GLN A 182 10.46 11.99 7.84
CA GLN A 182 11.74 12.70 7.76
C GLN A 182 12.89 11.75 7.42
N MET A 183 12.94 10.56 8.03
CA MET A 183 13.95 9.55 7.70
C MET A 183 13.89 9.14 6.22
N LEU A 184 12.69 8.86 5.70
CA LEU A 184 12.46 8.48 4.30
C LEU A 184 12.84 9.58 3.30
N LEU A 185 12.50 10.83 3.61
CA LEU A 185 12.73 11.98 2.73
C LEU A 185 14.16 12.52 2.83
N SER A 186 14.93 12.08 3.82
CA SER A 186 16.29 12.54 4.06
C SER A 186 17.19 12.39 2.82
N ALA A 187 18.14 13.31 2.65
CA ALA A 187 19.13 13.20 1.58
C ALA A 187 19.94 11.89 1.66
N GLY A 188 20.12 11.32 2.85
CA GLY A 188 20.76 10.02 3.05
C GLY A 188 19.97 8.87 2.43
N ALA A 189 18.68 8.78 2.73
CA ALA A 189 17.79 7.77 2.16
C ALA A 189 17.68 7.91 0.64
N ARG A 190 17.51 9.14 0.13
CA ARG A 190 17.45 9.40 -1.32
C ARG A 190 18.73 9.01 -2.05
N ARG A 191 19.92 9.31 -1.50
CA ARG A 191 21.20 8.87 -2.09
C ARG A 191 21.34 7.35 -2.18
N ARG A 192 20.63 6.61 -1.32
CA ARG A 192 20.57 5.14 -1.36
C ARG A 192 19.48 4.61 -2.28
N GLY A 193 18.80 5.48 -3.02
CA GLY A 193 17.75 5.10 -3.97
C GLY A 193 16.42 4.76 -3.32
N VAL A 194 16.15 5.26 -2.11
CA VAL A 194 14.81 5.17 -1.50
C VAL A 194 13.85 6.08 -2.26
N TYR A 195 12.66 5.56 -2.56
CA TYR A 195 11.54 6.31 -3.13
C TYR A 195 10.38 6.33 -2.12
N PRO A 196 10.13 7.46 -1.44
CA PRO A 196 9.09 7.53 -0.40
C PRO A 196 7.66 7.54 -0.98
N ASN A 197 6.85 6.63 -0.46
CA ASN A 197 5.41 6.52 -0.75
C ASN A 197 4.63 6.96 0.50
N ILE A 198 4.22 8.23 0.57
CA ILE A 198 3.54 8.83 1.73
C ILE A 198 2.04 8.49 1.71
N ALA A 199 1.67 7.39 2.38
CA ALA A 199 0.31 6.87 2.38
C ALA A 199 -0.52 7.36 3.57
N THR A 200 -1.33 8.41 3.36
CA THR A 200 -2.18 9.00 4.40
C THR A 200 -3.33 9.81 3.80
N HIS A 201 -4.43 9.94 4.56
CA HIS A 201 -5.52 10.88 4.27
C HIS A 201 -5.57 12.04 5.27
N ASP A 202 -4.63 12.11 6.21
CA ASP A 202 -4.56 13.14 7.24
C ASP A 202 -3.96 14.42 6.64
N GLU A 203 -4.78 15.45 6.47
CA GLU A 203 -4.37 16.73 5.87
C GLU A 203 -3.20 17.37 6.59
N ARG A 204 -3.11 17.20 7.92
CA ARG A 204 -2.01 17.80 8.70
C ARG A 204 -0.67 17.17 8.33
N LEU A 205 -0.65 15.84 8.13
CA LEU A 205 0.55 15.12 7.70
C LEU A 205 0.90 15.45 6.25
N ILE A 206 -0.11 15.61 5.38
CA ILE A 206 0.10 16.01 3.98
C ILE A 206 0.71 17.40 3.88
N GLU A 207 0.14 18.39 4.57
CA GLU A 207 0.68 19.76 4.55
C GLU A 207 2.05 19.83 5.21
N TRP A 208 2.27 19.10 6.32
CA TRP A 208 3.61 18.95 6.89
C TRP A 208 4.61 18.38 5.88
N THR A 209 4.26 17.31 5.14
CA THR A 209 5.13 16.75 4.11
C THR A 209 5.41 17.78 3.01
N LYS A 210 4.40 18.51 2.54
CA LYS A 210 4.54 19.55 1.51
C LYS A 210 5.47 20.69 1.96
N GLU A 211 5.41 21.08 3.22
CA GLU A 211 6.32 22.08 3.82
C GLU A 211 7.74 21.54 3.92
N HIS A 212 7.91 20.33 4.43
CA HIS A 212 9.21 19.69 4.59
C HIS A 212 9.94 19.49 3.24
N VAL A 213 9.26 18.96 2.22
CA VAL A 213 9.89 18.77 0.89
C VAL A 213 10.24 20.11 0.24
N ARG A 214 9.46 21.17 0.50
CA ARG A 214 9.76 22.52 0.01
C ARG A 214 10.99 23.10 0.71
N SER A 215 11.12 22.94 2.03
CA SER A 215 12.27 23.45 2.78
C SER A 215 13.56 22.71 2.44
N GLU A 216 13.47 21.40 2.18
CA GLU A 216 14.61 20.55 1.81
C GLU A 216 14.92 20.57 0.30
N GLY A 217 14.15 21.29 -0.52
CA GLY A 217 14.33 21.36 -1.96
C GLY A 217 14.13 20.02 -2.69
N ILE A 218 13.27 19.15 -2.15
CA ILE A 218 12.95 17.83 -2.73
C ILE A 218 11.91 18.01 -3.83
N GLY A 219 12.20 17.47 -5.01
CA GLY A 219 11.32 17.49 -6.18
C GLY A 219 10.00 16.73 -5.96
N LYS A 220 8.94 17.16 -6.62
CA LYS A 220 7.60 16.55 -6.53
C LYS A 220 7.50 15.16 -7.16
N ASP A 221 8.52 14.78 -7.93
CA ASP A 221 8.70 13.49 -8.59
C ASP A 221 9.61 12.55 -7.80
N GLU A 222 10.30 13.03 -6.74
CA GLU A 222 11.17 12.23 -5.87
C GLU A 222 10.41 11.45 -4.77
N PHE A 223 9.11 11.66 -4.65
CA PHE A 223 8.20 10.94 -3.75
C PHE A 223 6.78 10.97 -4.32
N GLU A 224 5.88 10.18 -3.75
CA GLU A 224 4.46 10.25 -4.09
C GLU A 224 3.55 10.22 -2.86
N PHE A 225 2.38 10.85 -2.98
CA PHE A 225 1.28 10.66 -2.04
C PHE A 225 0.46 9.44 -2.45
N GLN A 226 -0.02 8.69 -1.47
CA GLN A 226 -0.90 7.55 -1.72
C GLN A 226 -2.18 7.60 -0.88
N MET A 227 -3.31 7.27 -1.51
CA MET A 227 -4.61 7.26 -0.85
C MET A 227 -5.47 6.11 -1.33
N LEU A 228 -6.30 5.58 -0.45
CA LEU A 228 -7.31 4.60 -0.79
C LEU A 228 -8.37 5.15 -1.75
N TYR A 229 -8.82 4.31 -2.68
CA TYR A 229 -9.93 4.58 -3.58
C TYR A 229 -11.20 4.93 -2.80
N GLY A 230 -11.93 5.93 -3.28
CA GLY A 230 -13.17 6.40 -2.65
C GLY A 230 -13.01 7.36 -1.47
N ASN A 231 -11.80 7.48 -0.91
CA ASN A 231 -11.50 8.32 0.25
C ASN A 231 -10.83 9.63 -0.18
N ARG A 232 -11.36 10.77 0.29
CA ARG A 232 -10.77 12.10 0.04
C ARG A 232 -10.42 12.36 -1.43
N ARG A 233 -11.35 12.04 -2.33
CA ARG A 233 -11.20 12.26 -3.78
C ARG A 233 -10.86 13.71 -4.11
N ASP A 234 -11.41 14.64 -3.32
CA ASP A 234 -11.07 16.06 -3.31
C ASP A 234 -9.56 16.30 -3.13
N LEU A 235 -8.91 15.64 -2.15
CA LEU A 235 -7.48 15.77 -1.94
C LEU A 235 -6.65 15.08 -3.02
N GLN A 236 -7.11 13.92 -3.51
CA GLN A 236 -6.44 13.20 -4.59
C GLN A 236 -6.34 14.09 -5.84
N GLU A 237 -7.45 14.69 -6.25
CA GLU A 237 -7.53 15.63 -7.37
C GLU A 237 -6.68 16.88 -7.12
N LYS A 238 -6.76 17.45 -5.91
CA LYS A 238 -5.99 18.63 -5.53
C LYS A 238 -4.48 18.39 -5.61
N LEU A 239 -3.98 17.29 -5.06
CA LEU A 239 -2.55 16.96 -5.06
C LEU A 239 -2.03 16.69 -6.48
N ALA A 240 -2.82 15.98 -7.30
CA ALA A 240 -2.48 15.77 -8.71
C ALA A 240 -2.45 17.10 -9.49
N ALA A 241 -3.42 17.99 -9.27
CA ALA A 241 -3.46 19.32 -9.90
C ALA A 241 -2.31 20.24 -9.43
N GLU A 242 -1.85 20.08 -8.18
CA GLU A 242 -0.64 20.74 -7.67
C GLU A 242 0.66 20.15 -8.26
N GLY A 243 0.59 19.08 -9.07
CA GLY A 243 1.73 18.46 -9.74
C GLY A 243 2.49 17.44 -8.88
N TYR A 244 1.94 17.00 -7.75
CA TYR A 244 2.50 15.89 -6.99
C TYR A 244 2.15 14.56 -7.65
N ARG A 245 3.05 13.57 -7.56
CA ARG A 245 2.69 12.18 -7.87
C ARG A 245 1.63 11.70 -6.87
N MET A 246 0.51 11.21 -7.39
CA MET A 246 -0.63 10.76 -6.60
C MET A 246 -1.04 9.36 -7.05
N ARG A 247 -0.80 8.36 -6.21
CA ARG A 247 -1.20 6.96 -6.46
C ARG A 247 -2.44 6.59 -5.65
N VAL A 248 -3.44 6.06 -6.33
CA VAL A 248 -4.66 5.58 -5.68
C VAL A 248 -4.58 4.07 -5.49
N TYR A 249 -4.75 3.61 -4.25
CA TYR A 249 -4.85 2.19 -3.91
C TYR A 249 -6.27 1.71 -4.18
N VAL A 250 -6.43 0.81 -5.15
CA VAL A 250 -7.71 0.37 -5.72
C VAL A 250 -7.94 -1.11 -5.39
N PRO A 251 -8.71 -1.42 -4.33
CA PRO A 251 -9.08 -2.78 -4.02
C PRO A 251 -10.18 -3.28 -4.97
N PHE A 252 -10.13 -4.56 -5.33
CA PHE A 252 -11.15 -5.23 -6.14
C PHE A 252 -11.18 -6.73 -5.86
N GLY A 253 -12.28 -7.39 -6.19
CA GLY A 253 -12.46 -8.83 -5.96
C GLY A 253 -13.67 -9.16 -5.11
N ARG A 254 -13.96 -10.46 -4.99
CA ARG A 254 -15.15 -10.96 -4.29
C ARG A 254 -15.02 -10.92 -2.77
N GLU A 255 -13.80 -10.94 -2.24
CA GLU A 255 -13.51 -10.90 -0.79
C GLU A 255 -13.52 -9.49 -0.21
N TRP A 256 -14.46 -8.65 -0.64
CA TRP A 256 -14.49 -7.24 -0.26
C TRP A 256 -14.98 -6.99 1.16
N TYR A 257 -15.69 -7.94 1.77
CA TYR A 257 -16.38 -7.72 3.05
C TYR A 257 -15.41 -7.46 4.22
N PRO A 258 -14.38 -8.29 4.49
CA PRO A 258 -13.42 -8.01 5.58
C PRO A 258 -12.70 -6.67 5.40
N TYR A 259 -12.26 -6.38 4.18
CA TYR A 259 -11.64 -5.10 3.82
C TYR A 259 -12.58 -3.92 4.13
N PHE A 260 -13.82 -4.00 3.67
CA PHE A 260 -14.81 -2.94 3.86
C PHE A 260 -15.13 -2.73 5.35
N MET A 261 -15.24 -3.80 6.14
CA MET A 261 -15.49 -3.70 7.57
C MET A 261 -14.36 -2.98 8.31
N ARG A 262 -13.08 -3.24 7.96
CA ARG A 262 -11.94 -2.48 8.50
C ARG A 262 -12.05 -0.99 8.19
N ARG A 263 -12.38 -0.64 6.94
CA ARG A 263 -12.57 0.76 6.51
C ARG A 263 -13.73 1.47 7.20
N LEU A 264 -14.77 0.74 7.60
CA LEU A 264 -15.87 1.28 8.40
C LEU A 264 -15.43 1.54 9.84
N ALA A 265 -14.72 0.61 10.46
CA ALA A 265 -14.25 0.73 11.84
C ALA A 265 -13.28 1.90 12.04
N GLU A 266 -12.50 2.25 11.01
CA GLU A 266 -11.55 3.37 11.03
C GLU A 266 -12.19 4.77 11.11
N ARG A 267 -13.50 4.90 10.89
CA ARG A 267 -14.20 6.20 10.98
C ARG A 267 -15.52 6.09 11.74
N PRO A 268 -15.62 6.65 12.97
CA PRO A 268 -16.86 6.67 13.74
C PRO A 268 -18.04 7.28 12.97
N ALA A 269 -17.79 8.27 12.12
CA ALA A 269 -18.81 8.91 11.27
C ALA A 269 -19.42 7.95 10.23
N ASN A 270 -18.66 6.97 9.72
CA ASN A 270 -19.16 5.97 8.77
C ASN A 270 -20.06 4.94 9.48
N VAL A 271 -19.71 4.58 10.72
CA VAL A 271 -20.53 3.71 11.59
C VAL A 271 -21.84 4.40 11.97
N LEU A 272 -21.77 5.68 12.39
CA LEU A 272 -22.95 6.47 12.73
C LEU A 272 -23.92 6.63 11.55
N PHE A 273 -23.37 6.77 10.33
CA PHE A 273 -24.16 6.85 9.09
C PHE A 273 -24.89 5.54 8.77
N LEU A 274 -24.28 4.38 9.04
CA LEU A 274 -24.93 3.06 8.88
C LEU A 274 -26.04 2.83 9.91
N VAL A 275 -25.79 3.15 11.19
CA VAL A 275 -26.79 3.05 12.26
C VAL A 275 -28.01 3.93 11.96
N LYS A 276 -27.80 5.16 11.49
CA LYS A 276 -28.90 6.07 11.10
C LYS A 276 -29.70 5.58 9.89
N ASN A 277 -29.14 4.73 9.03
CA ASN A 277 -29.87 4.14 7.90
C ASN A 277 -30.57 2.82 8.25
N LEU A 278 -30.07 2.08 9.24
CA LEU A 278 -30.74 0.89 9.79
C LEU A 278 -31.95 1.24 10.64
N LEU A 279 -31.92 2.36 11.37
CA LEU A 279 -33.05 2.89 12.14
C LEU A 279 -34.11 3.60 11.27
N LYS A 280 -33.94 3.60 9.94
CA LYS A 280 -34.92 4.09 8.98
C LYS A 280 -35.74 2.96 8.33
N TYR A 281 -35.60 1.74 8.84
CA TYR A 281 -36.51 0.61 8.58
C TYR A 281 -37.26 0.26 9.86
#